data_AF-A0A2D3WGG4-F1
#
_entry.id   AF-A0A2D3WGG4-F1
#
_cell.length_a   1.000
_cell.length_b   1.000
_cell.length_c   1.000
_cell.angle_alpha   90.00
_cell.angle_beta   90.00
_cell.angle_gamma   90.00
#
_symmetry.space_group_name_H-M   'P 1'
#
loop_
_entity.id
_entity.type
_entity.pdbx_description
1 polymer ?
#
loop_
_entity_poly.entity_id
_entity_poly.type
_entity_poly.pdbx_seq_one_letter_code
_entity_poly.pdbx_strand_id
1 'polypeptide(L)'
;QIESDGMQSLNARLKPSTFEDLIAVLALYRPGPMESGMLDDFIDRKHGRKEVTYFFDEFTKPLQPILEPTYGVIVYQEQVM
;
A
#
# COMPACT_ATOMS: atom_id res chain seq x y z
N GLN A 1 -8.94 15.06 -7.25
CA GLN A 1 -8.71 13.81 -6.47
C GLN A 1 -7.50 13.92 -5.56
N ILE A 2 -6.38 14.52 -6.02
CA ILE A 2 -5.13 14.59 -5.24
C ILE A 2 -4.88 15.93 -4.52
N GLU A 3 -5.77 16.92 -4.66
CA GLU A 3 -5.51 18.31 -4.26
C GLU A 3 -5.91 18.65 -2.83
N SER A 4 -6.68 17.80 -2.14
CA SER A 4 -7.11 18.09 -0.78
C SER A 4 -5.93 18.09 0.20
N ASP A 5 -6.02 18.91 1.25
CA ASP A 5 -4.94 19.06 2.23
C ASP A 5 -4.50 17.73 2.85
N GLY A 6 -5.46 16.87 3.19
CA GLY A 6 -5.18 15.55 3.73
C GLY A 6 -4.47 14.64 2.74
N MET A 7 -4.84 14.70 1.46
CA MET A 7 -4.17 13.93 0.40
C MET A 7 -2.78 14.49 0.07
N GLN A 8 -2.58 15.80 0.11
CA GLN A 8 -1.26 16.43 -0.04
C GLN A 8 -0.33 16.05 1.11
N SER A 9 -0.82 16.11 2.36
CA SER A 9 -0.08 15.64 3.55
C SER A 9 0.28 14.16 3.44
N LEU A 10 -0.65 13.34 2.95
CA LEU A 10 -0.40 11.94 2.71
C LEU A 10 0.67 11.72 1.63
N ASN A 11 0.59 12.41 0.50
CA ASN A 11 1.57 12.31 -0.57
C ASN A 11 2.96 12.77 -0.12
N ALA A 12 3.06 13.76 0.77
CA ALA A 12 4.33 14.17 1.38
C ALA A 12 4.95 13.07 2.25
N ARG A 13 4.13 12.27 2.95
CA ARG A 13 4.58 11.08 3.71
C ARG A 13 4.93 9.91 2.79
N LEU A 14 4.08 9.63 1.80
CA LEU A 14 4.21 8.50 0.88
C LEU A 14 5.39 8.66 -0.08
N LYS A 15 5.63 9.89 -0.57
CA LYS A 15 6.61 10.20 -1.63
C LYS A 15 6.44 9.25 -2.84
N PRO A 16 5.30 9.29 -3.54
CA PRO A 16 5.04 8.41 -4.68
C PRO A 16 6.16 8.52 -5.72
N SER A 17 6.69 7.38 -6.15
CA SER A 17 7.80 7.26 -7.11
C SER A 17 7.41 6.45 -8.34
N THR A 18 6.29 5.73 -8.28
CA THR A 18 5.71 4.98 -9.39
C THR A 18 4.25 5.40 -9.61
N PHE A 19 3.67 4.98 -10.74
CA PHE A 19 2.25 5.23 -10.99
C PHE A 19 1.36 4.36 -10.09
N GLU A 20 1.83 3.16 -9.75
CA GLU A 20 1.18 2.21 -8.84
C GLU A 20 1.01 2.79 -7.44
N ASP A 21 1.96 3.60 -6.95
CA ASP A 21 1.81 4.31 -5.68
C ASP A 21 0.62 5.28 -5.70
N LEU A 22 0.40 5.97 -6.83
CA LEU A 22 -0.71 6.91 -7.00
C LEU A 22 -2.06 6.17 -7.06
N ILE A 23 -2.10 5.01 -7.71
CA ILE A 23 -3.30 4.18 -7.73
C ILE A 23 -3.59 3.67 -6.32
N ALA A 24 -2.58 3.16 -5.62
CA ALA A 24 -2.72 2.60 -4.28
C ALA A 24 -3.19 3.65 -3.27
N VAL A 25 -2.62 4.85 -3.29
CA VAL A 25 -3.01 5.91 -2.34
C VAL A 25 -4.48 6.32 -2.52
N LEU A 26 -5.00 6.31 -3.75
CA LEU A 26 -6.42 6.59 -4.02
C LEU A 26 -7.34 5.49 -3.47
N ALA A 27 -6.89 4.23 -3.48
CA ALA A 27 -7.63 3.12 -2.89
C ALA A 27 -7.57 3.16 -1.35
N LEU A 28 -6.42 3.51 -0.78
CA LEU A 28 -6.15 3.51 0.66
C LEU A 28 -6.68 4.75 1.39
N TYR A 29 -6.90 5.87 0.71
CA TYR A 29 -7.41 7.11 1.32
C TYR A 29 -8.93 7.03 1.57
N ARG A 30 -9.34 6.09 2.43
CA ARG A 30 -10.72 5.82 2.84
C ARG A 30 -10.77 5.48 4.33
N PRO A 31 -11.89 5.73 5.04
CA PRO A 31 -11.98 5.51 6.48
C PRO A 31 -11.51 4.13 6.94
N GLY A 32 -11.99 3.04 6.32
CA GLY A 32 -11.63 1.67 6.71
C GLY A 32 -10.11 1.38 6.67
N PRO A 33 -9.44 1.51 5.51
CA PRO A 33 -7.99 1.36 5.40
C PRO A 33 -7.15 2.29 6.29
N MET A 34 -7.64 3.51 6.55
CA MET A 34 -6.94 4.47 7.41
C MET A 34 -7.06 4.07 8.88
N GLU A 35 -8.24 3.67 9.33
CA GLU A 35 -8.51 3.25 10.71
C GLU A 35 -7.86 1.91 11.06
N SER A 36 -7.64 1.03 10.08
CA SER A 36 -6.99 -0.27 10.29
C SER A 36 -5.46 -0.21 10.32
N GLY A 37 -4.84 0.94 10.04
CA GLY A 37 -3.39 1.09 9.94
C GLY A 37 -2.80 0.57 8.61
N MET A 38 -3.63 0.14 7.67
CA MET A 38 -3.19 -0.41 6.38
C MET A 38 -2.40 0.61 5.55
N LEU A 39 -2.79 1.88 5.63
CA LEU A 39 -2.09 2.98 4.97
C LEU A 39 -0.67 3.19 5.56
N ASP A 40 -0.53 3.09 6.88
CA ASP A 40 0.76 3.26 7.55
C ASP A 40 1.69 2.08 7.22
N ASP A 41 1.17 0.85 7.21
CA ASP A 41 1.91 -0.34 6.78
C ASP A 41 2.42 -0.22 5.34
N PHE A 42 1.58 0.28 4.42
CA PHE A 42 1.98 0.51 3.04
C PHE A 42 3.16 1.49 2.95
N ILE A 43 3.07 2.63 3.65
CA ILE A 43 4.10 3.67 3.63
C ILE A 43 5.38 3.19 4.32
N ASP A 44 5.28 2.52 5.46
CA ASP A 44 6.44 2.05 6.21
C ASP A 44 7.20 0.95 5.47
N ARG A 45 6.48 0.04 4.81
CA ARG A 45 7.10 -1.00 3.98
C ARG A 45 7.75 -0.42 2.73
N LYS A 46 7.08 0.52 2.05
CA LYS A 46 7.68 1.24 0.91
C LYS A 46 9.02 1.88 1.28
N HIS A 47 9.11 2.50 2.45
CA HIS A 47 10.31 3.19 2.92
C HIS A 47 11.29 2.29 3.69
N GLY A 48 11.06 0.97 3.73
CA GLY A 48 11.92 0.02 4.42
C GLY A 48 11.96 0.17 5.95
N ARG A 49 10.99 0.86 6.55
CA ARG A 49 10.82 0.97 8.01
C ARG A 49 10.17 -0.27 8.61
N LYS A 50 9.45 -1.03 7.78
CA LYS A 50 8.85 -2.33 8.10
C LYS A 50 9.20 -3.33 7.00
N GLU A 51 9.38 -4.58 7.36
CA GLU A 51 9.64 -5.66 6.41
C GLU A 51 8.41 -5.91 5.52
N VAL A 52 8.65 -6.14 4.22
CA VAL A 52 7.62 -6.62 3.30
C VAL A 52 7.43 -8.11 3.53
N THR A 53 6.23 -8.51 3.97
CA THR A 53 5.89 -9.92 4.20
C THR A 53 4.70 -10.32 3.32
N TYR A 54 4.70 -11.59 2.92
CA TYR A 54 3.67 -12.20 2.09
C TYR A 54 2.89 -13.25 2.89
N PHE A 55 2.46 -12.85 4.09
CA PHE A 55 1.80 -13.68 5.10
C PHE A 55 2.68 -14.81 5.67
N PHE A 56 2.61 -16.01 5.11
CA PHE A 56 3.35 -17.19 5.58
C PHE A 56 4.40 -17.60 4.53
N ASP A 57 5.53 -18.18 4.97
CA ASP A 57 6.67 -18.53 4.11
C ASP A 57 6.26 -19.39 2.89
N GLU A 58 5.35 -20.34 3.10
CA GLU A 58 4.81 -21.20 2.05
C GLU A 58 4.06 -20.46 0.93
N PHE A 59 3.51 -19.27 1.22
CA PHE A 59 2.80 -18.42 0.27
C PHE A 59 3.66 -17.31 -0.34
N THR A 60 4.90 -17.14 0.11
CA THR A 60 5.77 -16.07 -0.41
C THR A 60 5.96 -16.16 -1.91
N LYS A 61 6.28 -17.36 -2.43
CA LYS A 61 6.53 -17.56 -3.85
C LYS A 61 5.31 -17.23 -4.74
N PRO A 62 4.08 -17.70 -4.46
CA PRO A 62 2.92 -17.34 -5.28
C PRO A 62 2.43 -15.90 -5.07
N LEU A 63 2.56 -15.32 -3.86
CA LEU A 63 2.01 -14.01 -3.56
C LEU A 63 2.94 -12.84 -3.87
N GLN A 64 4.26 -13.05 -3.85
CA GLN A 64 5.23 -12.02 -4.19
C GLN A 64 4.91 -11.30 -5.50
N PRO A 65 4.74 -11.98 -6.66
CA PRO A 65 4.46 -11.28 -7.91
C PRO A 65 3.13 -10.50 -7.93
N ILE A 66 2.18 -10.83 -7.04
CA ILE A 66 0.85 -10.20 -6.97
C ILE A 66 0.87 -8.97 -6.04
N LEU A 67 1.61 -9.06 -4.93
CA LEU A 67 1.59 -8.08 -3.86
C LEU A 67 2.84 -7.21 -3.81
N GLU A 68 3.89 -7.52 -4.58
CA GLU A 68 5.11 -6.71 -4.68
C GLU A 68 4.81 -5.24 -5.07
N PRO A 69 3.94 -4.94 -6.06
CA PRO A 69 3.59 -3.56 -6.39
C PRO A 69 2.88 -2.80 -5.26
N THR A 70 2.33 -3.52 -4.28
CA THR A 70 1.64 -2.96 -3.12
C THR A 70 2.35 -3.25 -1.81
N TYR A 71 3.66 -3.55 -1.87
CA TYR A 71 4.51 -3.76 -0.70
C TYR A 71 3.96 -4.83 0.26
N GLY A 72 3.40 -5.92 -0.28
CA GLY A 72 2.83 -7.01 0.52
C GLY A 72 1.49 -6.68 1.18
N VAL A 73 0.84 -5.56 0.83
CA VAL A 73 -0.47 -5.16 1.33
C VAL A 73 -1.52 -5.52 0.29
N ILE A 74 -2.65 -6.12 0.70
CA ILE A 74 -3.79 -6.35 -0.21
C ILE A 74 -4.57 -5.04 -0.32
N VAL A 75 -4.57 -4.45 -1.51
CA VAL A 75 -5.21 -3.15 -1.79
C VAL A 75 -6.36 -3.32 -2.79
N TYR A 76 -6.23 -4.23 -3.75
CA TYR A 76 -7.15 -4.38 -4.87
C TYR A 76 -7.93 -5.68 -4.80
N GLN A 77 -9.13 -5.71 -5.40
CA GLN A 77 -9.97 -6.91 -5.44
C GLN A 77 -9.32 -8.00 -6.30
N GLU A 78 -8.63 -7.59 -7.35
CA GLU A 78 -7.89 -8.43 -8.29
C GLU A 78 -6.73 -9.18 -7.62
N GLN A 79 -6.26 -8.73 -6.46
CA GLN A 79 -5.25 -9.45 -5.66
C GLN A 79 -5.88 -10.57 -4.81
N VAL A 80 -7.20 -10.57 -4.65
CA VAL A 80 -7.96 -11.59 -3.93
C VAL A 80 -8.51 -12.66 -4.88
N MET A 81 -8.75 -12.31 -6.13
CA MET A 81 -9.23 -13.23 -7.19
C MET A 81 -8.13 -14.16 -7.70
#